data_AF-A0A8J6Z508-F1
#
_entry.id   AF-A0A8J6Z508-F1
#
_cell.length_a   1.000
_cell.length_b   1.000
_cell.length_c   1.000
_cell.angle_alpha   90.00
_cell.angle_beta   90.00
_cell.angle_gamma   90.00
#
_symmetry.space_group_name_H-M   'P 1'
#
loop_
_entity.id
_entity.type
_entity.pdbx_description
1 polymer ?
#
loop_
_entity_poly.entity_id
_entity_poly.type
_entity_poly.pdbx_seq_one_letter_code
_entity_poly.pdbx_strand_id
1 'polypeptide(L)' 'MFGCIACGKRPLTKNEIGISKKLLGAQSESFYCVECLANFLEVEPQDILDKIEDFKHDGCKLFE' A
#
# COMPACT_ATOMS: atom_id res chain seq x y z
N MET A 1 12.67 0.03 -9.50
CA MET A 1 11.40 -0.58 -9.94
C MET A 1 10.85 -1.36 -8.75
N PHE A 2 9.80 -0.86 -8.09
CA PHE A 2 9.26 -1.48 -6.87
C PHE A 2 8.27 -2.58 -7.23
N GLY A 3 8.35 -3.71 -6.53
CA GLY A 3 7.53 -4.89 -6.79
C GLY A 3 6.95 -5.46 -5.50
N CYS A 4 5.80 -6.12 -5.61
CA CYS A 4 5.23 -6.83 -4.48
C CYS A 4 6.13 -8.01 -4.10
N ILE A 5 6.51 -8.12 -2.82
CA ILE A 5 7.33 -9.24 -2.36
C ILE A 5 6.57 -10.56 -2.23
N ALA A 6 5.23 -10.50 -2.14
CA ALA A 6 4.39 -11.69 -2.00
C ALA A 6 4.04 -12.33 -3.35
N CYS A 7 3.53 -11.55 -4.31
CA CYS A 7 3.10 -12.06 -5.61
C CYS A 7 4.04 -11.71 -6.77
N GLY A 8 5.07 -10.89 -6.53
CA GLY A 8 5.99 -10.45 -7.57
C GLY A 8 5.44 -9.36 -8.51
N LYS A 9 4.22 -8.84 -8.30
CA LYS A 9 3.59 -7.80 -9.14
C LYS A 9 4.47 -6.56 -9.30
N ARG A 10 4.80 -6.20 -10.54
CA ARG A 10 5.55 -4.97 -10.90
C ARG A 10 5.05 -4.43 -12.25
N PRO A 11 5.02 -3.10 -12.45
CA PRO A 11 5.34 -2.06 -11.47
C PRO A 11 4.22 -1.86 -10.44
N LEU A 12 4.58 -1.60 -9.19
CA LEU A 12 3.62 -1.12 -8.18
C LEU A 12 3.32 0.37 -8.40
N THR A 13 2.08 0.76 -8.09
CA THR A 13 1.64 2.15 -8.11
C THR A 13 2.20 2.92 -6.92
N LYS A 14 2.25 4.26 -7.02
CA LYS A 14 2.61 5.14 -5.89
C LYS A 14 1.74 4.86 -4.66
N ASN A 15 0.44 4.60 -4.85
CA ASN A 15 -0.49 4.29 -3.77
C ASN A 15 -0.11 2.98 -3.07
N GLU A 16 0.16 1.91 -3.82
CA GLU A 16 0.60 0.62 -3.25
C GLU A 16 1.89 0.78 -2.44
N ILE A 17 2.85 1.53 -2.97
CA ILE A 17 4.13 1.81 -2.30
C ILE A 17 3.91 2.66 -1.03
N GLY A 18 3.08 3.70 -1.13
CA GLY A 18 2.77 4.63 -0.04
C GLY A 18 2.02 3.94 1.10
N ILE A 19 0.98 3.15 0.78
CA ILE A 19 0.18 2.45 1.78
C ILE A 19 0.96 1.33 2.45
N SER A 20 1.79 0.60 1.69
CA SER A 20 2.71 -0.37 2.26
C SER A 20 3.64 0.29 3.28
N LYS A 21 4.26 1.43 2.93
CA LYS A 21 5.11 2.18 3.88
C LYS A 21 4.35 2.73 5.07
N LYS A 22 3.12 3.20 4.86
CA LYS A 22 2.28 3.81 5.90
C LYS A 22 1.81 2.77 6.91
N LEU A 23 1.37 1.60 6.46
CA LEU A 23 0.83 0.54 7.30
C LEU A 23 1.92 -0.37 7.90
N LEU A 24 2.95 -0.72 7.13
CA LEU A 24 4.02 -1.63 7.56
C LEU A 24 5.24 -0.92 8.17
N GLY A 25 5.26 0.43 8.11
CA GLY A 25 6.35 1.25 8.61
C GLY A 25 7.39 1.58 7.53
N ALA A 26 7.89 2.83 7.59
CA ALA A 26 8.75 3.42 6.57
C ALA A 26 10.15 2.78 6.42
N GLN A 27 10.53 1.85 7.30
CA GLN A 27 11.84 1.19 7.27
C GLN A 27 11.89 -0.06 6.37
N SER A 28 10.73 -0.59 5.95
CA SER A 28 10.70 -1.75 5.05
C SER A 28 10.93 -1.34 3.60
N GLU A 29 11.97 -1.88 2.97
CA GLU A 29 12.17 -1.88 1.51
C GLU A 29 11.24 -2.88 0.79
N SER A 30 10.43 -3.61 1.56
CA SER A 30 9.46 -4.57 1.08
C SER A 30 8.09 -3.90 0.89
N PHE A 31 7.57 -3.98 -0.34
CA PHE A 31 6.27 -3.42 -0.72
C PHE A 31 5.28 -4.53 -1.03
N TYR A 32 3.99 -4.24 -0.87
CA TYR A 32 2.91 -5.14 -1.20
C TYR A 32 1.95 -4.45 -2.18
N CYS A 33 1.37 -5.24 -3.08
CA CYS A 33 0.21 -4.76 -3.83
C CYS A 33 -1.01 -4.70 -2.91
N VAL A 34 -2.05 -3.98 -3.32
CA VAL A 34 -3.29 -3.85 -2.51
C VAL A 34 -3.83 -5.22 -2.10
N GLU A 35 -3.90 -6.18 -3.02
CA GLU A 35 -4.44 -7.52 -2.78
C GLU A 35 -3.62 -8.30 -1.76
N CYS A 36 -2.29 -8.33 -1.91
CA CYS A 36 -1.43 -9.04 -0.97
C CYS A 36 -1.34 -8.33 0.39
N LEU A 37 -1.41 -7.00 0.41
CA LEU A 37 -1.44 -6.24 1.65
C LEU A 37 -2.74 -6.48 2.41
N ALA A 38 -3.87 -6.49 1.71
CA ALA A 38 -5.17 -6.81 2.27
C ALA A 38 -5.18 -8.23 2.85
N ASN A 39 -4.67 -9.22 2.11
CA ASN A 39 -4.52 -10.58 2.61
C ASN A 39 -3.56 -10.67 3.82
N PHE A 40 -2.47 -9.89 3.82
CA PHE A 40 -1.52 -9.85 4.95
C PHE A 40 -2.14 -9.25 6.21
N LEU A 41 -3.00 -8.25 6.05
CA LEU A 41 -3.71 -7.57 7.14
C LEU A 41 -5.06 -8.23 7.48
N GLU A 42 -5.42 -9.30 6.77
CA GLU A 42 -6.71 -10.01 6.89
C GLU A 42 -7.93 -9.08 6.71
N VAL A 43 -7.81 -8.11 5.80
CA VAL A 43 -8.88 -7.17 5.41
C VAL A 43 -9.22 -7.31 3.94
N GLU A 44 -10.30 -6.66 3.51
CA GLU A 44 -10.64 -6.61 2.09
C GLU A 44 -9.73 -5.62 1.33
N PRO A 45 -9.46 -5.86 0.03
CA PRO A 45 -8.72 -4.92 -0.81
C PRO A 45 -9.34 -3.52 -0.81
N GLN A 46 -10.67 -3.47 -0.68
CA GLN A 46 -11.42 -2.22 -0.65
C GLN A 46 -11.16 -1.39 0.61
N ASP A 47 -10.99 -2.02 1.78
CA ASP A 47 -10.59 -1.32 3.01
C ASP A 47 -9.26 -0.59 2.85
N ILE A 48 -8.30 -1.21 2.15
CA ILE A 48 -7.00 -0.58 1.87
C ILE A 48 -7.17 0.63 0.94
N LEU A 49 -8.04 0.53 -0.08
CA LEU A 49 -8.32 1.63 -1.00
C LEU A 49 -9.05 2.78 -0.30
N ASP A 50 -10.02 2.48 0.55
CA ASP A 50 -10.74 3.46 1.36
C ASP A 50 -9.78 4.20 2.30
N LYS A 51 -8.87 3.46 2.95
CA LYS A 51 -7.79 4.04 3.76
C LYS A 51 -6.90 5.01 2.97
N ILE A 52 -6.57 4.67 1.72
CA ILE A 52 -5.75 5.53 0.85
C ILE A 52 -6.48 6.85 0.59
N GLU A 53 -7.79 6.79 0.27
CA GLU A 53 -8.59 8.00 0.05
C GLU A 53 -8.75 8.82 1.34
N ASP A 54 -8.95 8.17 2.49
CA ASP A 54 -8.98 8.83 3.80
C ASP A 54 -7.66 9.57 4.08
N PHE A 55 -6.51 8.94 3.81
CA PHE A 55 -5.21 9.59 3.94
C PHE A 55 -5.03 10.77 2.97
N LYS A 56 -5.56 10.69 1.74
CA LYS A 56 -5.53 11.83 0.82
C LYS A 56 -6.38 12.99 1.34
N HIS A 57 -7.56 12.67 1.86
CA HIS A 57 -8.47 13.67 2.43
C HIS A 57 -7.87 14.35 3.67
N ASP A 58 -7.17 13.59 4.51
CA ASP A 58 -6.44 14.09 5.68
C ASP A 58 -5.18 14.91 5.30
N GLY A 59 -4.88 15.06 4.00
CA GLY A 59 -3.75 15.86 3.50
C GLY A 59 -2.40 15.14 3.58
N CYS A 60 -2.40 13.80 3.59
CA CYS A 60 -1.17 13.03 3.63
C CYS A 60 -0.42 13.13 2.28
N LYS A 61 0.66 13.92 2.28
CA LYS A 61 1.56 14.13 1.11
C LYS A 61 2.19 12.86 0.51
N LEU A 62 2.03 11.71 1.16
CA LEU A 62 2.47 10.42 0.62
C LEU A 62 1.57 9.92 -0.52
N PHE A 63 0.34 10.42 -0.61
CA PHE A 63 -0.67 9.99 -1.58
C PHE A 63 -1.14 11.12 -2.52
N GLU A 64 -0.38 12.23 -2.58
CA GLU A 64 -0.56 13.38 -3.49
C GLU A 64 -0.01 13.11 -4.91
#